data_AF-A0A4Y2X5M1-F1
#
_entry.id   AF-A0A4Y2X5M1-F1
#
_cell.length_a   1.000
_cell.length_b   1.000
_cell.length_c   1.000
_cell.angle_alpha   90.00
_cell.angle_beta   90.00
_cell.angle_gamma   90.00
#
_symmetry.space_group_name_H-M   'P 1'
#
loop_
_entity.id
_entity.type
_entity.pdbx_description
1 polymer ?
#
loop_
_entity_poly.entity_id
_entity_poly.type
_entity_poly.pdbx_seq_one_letter_code
_entity_poly.pdbx_strand_id
1 'polypeptide(L)'
;MGFPKEIQTDQGTSFMSNLAVEFAEKFGIKVIRSSVHHPQSNPVERFHLTIKRILKVLCIEAAPEWEKQVSAALFALRTIRHESTGFTPSELVYGRNLRTPATLLYEQWIHPEDEGNNVVEYVFQLIIRLKKV
;
A
#
# COMPACT_ATOMS: atom_id res chain seq x y z
N MET A 1 5.27 0.45 -11.01
CA MET A 1 5.82 -0.84 -10.55
C MET A 1 6.28 -1.63 -11.77
N GLY A 2 7.36 -2.40 -11.65
CA GLY A 2 7.95 -3.18 -12.76
C GLY A 2 8.40 -4.57 -12.29
N PHE A 3 9.01 -5.35 -13.20
CA PHE A 3 9.50 -6.68 -12.88
C PHE A 3 10.74 -6.60 -11.98
N PRO A 4 10.81 -7.41 -10.90
CA PRO A 4 11.98 -7.46 -10.04
C PRO A 4 13.14 -8.16 -10.75
N LYS A 5 14.38 -7.77 -10.42
CA LYS A 5 15.58 -8.47 -10.91
C LYS A 5 15.72 -9.86 -10.29
N GLU A 6 15.35 -9.98 -9.02
CA GLU A 6 15.47 -11.21 -8.25
C GLU A 6 14.21 -11.40 -7.38
N ILE A 7 13.76 -12.65 -7.24
CA ILE A 7 12.68 -13.03 -6.32
C ILE A 7 13.21 -14.12 -5.40
N GLN A 8 13.05 -13.92 -4.08
CA GLN A 8 13.32 -14.97 -3.10
C GLN A 8 12.02 -15.71 -2.77
N THR A 9 12.00 -17.04 -2.96
CA THR A 9 10.86 -17.89 -2.61
C THR A 9 11.25 -19.03 -1.70
N ASP A 10 10.27 -19.61 -1.02
CA ASP A 10 10.42 -20.93 -0.43
C ASP A 10 10.35 -22.03 -1.51
N GLN A 11 10.47 -23.28 -1.07
CA GLN A 11 10.35 -24.47 -1.92
C GLN A 11 8.88 -24.92 -2.08
N GLY A 12 7.92 -23.99 -1.94
CA GLY A 12 6.51 -24.27 -2.14
C GLY A 12 6.24 -24.72 -3.58
N THR A 13 5.40 -25.74 -3.74
CA THR A 13 5.12 -26.38 -5.04
C THR A 13 4.60 -25.39 -6.10
N SER A 14 3.83 -24.38 -5.68
CA SER A 14 3.35 -23.32 -6.58
C SER A 14 4.49 -22.53 -7.24
N PHE A 15 5.56 -22.23 -6.49
CA PHE A 15 6.75 -21.52 -6.98
C PHE A 15 7.75 -22.43 -7.71
N MET A 16 7.56 -23.75 -7.59
CA MET A 16 8.35 -24.78 -8.26
C MET A 16 7.70 -25.31 -9.54
N SER A 17 6.47 -24.88 -9.85
CA SER A 17 5.78 -25.31 -11.06
C SER A 17 6.53 -24.88 -12.32
N ASN A 18 6.47 -25.70 -13.38
CA ASN A 18 7.09 -25.37 -14.67
C ASN A 18 6.65 -24.00 -15.19
N LEU A 19 5.37 -23.65 -15.00
CA LEU A 19 4.81 -22.35 -15.37
C LEU A 19 5.52 -21.19 -14.64
N ALA A 20 5.73 -21.32 -13.33
CA ALA A 20 6.39 -20.26 -12.54
C ALA A 20 7.86 -20.09 -12.93
N VAL A 21 8.55 -21.19 -13.23
CA VAL A 21 9.95 -21.17 -13.68
C VAL A 21 10.05 -20.53 -15.06
N GLU A 22 9.23 -20.97 -16.02
CA GLU A 22 9.23 -20.44 -17.39
C GLU A 22 8.88 -18.93 -17.40
N PHE A 23 7.92 -18.52 -16.57
CA PHE A 23 7.60 -17.11 -16.39
C PHE A 23 8.83 -16.32 -15.91
N ALA A 24 9.48 -16.77 -14.84
CA ALA A 24 10.65 -16.07 -14.31
C ALA A 24 11.78 -15.96 -15.33
N GLU A 25 12.08 -17.04 -16.05
CA GLU A 25 13.11 -17.07 -17.09
C GLU A 25 12.78 -16.11 -18.25
N LYS A 26 11.53 -16.13 -18.73
CA LYS A 26 11.09 -15.27 -19.84
C LYS A 26 11.17 -13.79 -19.53
N PHE A 27 10.95 -13.41 -18.26
CA PHE A 27 11.05 -12.03 -17.80
C PHE A 27 12.43 -11.68 -17.22
N GLY A 28 13.42 -12.58 -17.32
CA GLY A 28 14.79 -12.34 -16.82
C GLY A 28 14.88 -12.19 -15.31
N ILE A 29 13.95 -12.79 -14.57
CA ILE A 29 13.86 -12.73 -13.11
C ILE A 29 14.66 -13.89 -12.52
N LYS A 30 15.68 -13.59 -11.73
CA LYS A 30 16.44 -14.63 -11.03
C LYS A 30 15.72 -15.09 -9.76
N VAL A 31 15.38 -16.38 -9.71
CA VAL A 31 14.71 -16.98 -8.54
C VAL A 31 15.75 -17.52 -7.56
N ILE A 32 15.79 -16.95 -6.35
CA ILE A 32 16.61 -17.40 -5.23
C ILE A 32 15.73 -18.24 -4.31
N ARG A 33 16.15 -19.46 -3.98
CA ARG A 33 15.36 -20.38 -3.17
C ARG A 33 15.93 -20.47 -1.76
N SER A 34 15.08 -20.35 -0.74
CA SER A 34 15.50 -20.60 0.64
C SER A 34 15.77 -22.10 0.84
N SER A 35 16.76 -22.43 1.68
CA SER A 35 17.02 -23.82 2.05
C SER A 35 15.85 -24.38 2.89
N VAL A 36 15.60 -25.68 2.77
CA VAL A 36 14.44 -26.38 3.37
C VAL A 36 14.41 -26.24 4.91
N HIS A 37 15.53 -25.93 5.55
CA HIS A 37 15.68 -25.95 7.01
C HIS A 37 16.09 -24.60 7.63
N HIS A 38 15.94 -23.48 6.90
CA HIS A 38 16.28 -22.15 7.45
C HIS A 38 15.17 -21.09 7.23
N PRO A 39 13.98 -21.26 7.85
CA PRO A 39 12.89 -20.28 7.77
C PRO A 39 13.28 -18.89 8.32
N GLN A 40 14.29 -18.81 9.19
CA GLN A 40 14.87 -17.55 9.68
C GLN A 40 15.44 -16.65 8.57
N SER A 41 15.77 -17.20 7.39
CA SER A 41 16.27 -16.43 6.26
C SER A 41 15.18 -15.71 5.46
N ASN A 42 13.89 -15.88 5.81
CA ASN A 42 12.81 -15.25 5.06
C ASN A 42 12.16 -14.09 5.86
N PRO A 43 12.54 -12.82 5.60
CA PRO A 43 11.95 -11.67 6.29
C PRO A 43 10.42 -11.55 6.06
N VAL A 44 9.89 -12.24 5.05
CA VAL A 44 8.47 -12.31 4.74
C VAL A 44 7.67 -12.94 5.89
N GLU A 45 8.22 -13.89 6.64
CA GLU A 45 7.49 -14.50 7.77
C GLU A 45 7.18 -13.47 8.87
N ARG A 46 8.14 -12.60 9.19
CA ARG A 46 7.93 -11.52 10.15
C ARG A 46 6.87 -10.55 9.64
N PHE A 47 6.89 -10.23 8.35
CA PHE A 47 5.86 -9.40 7.73
C PHE A 47 4.47 -10.06 7.80
N HIS A 48 4.39 -11.38 7.55
CA HIS A 48 3.15 -12.15 7.69
C HIS A 48 2.58 -12.12 9.10
N LEU A 49 3.42 -12.13 10.14
CA LEU A 49 2.96 -11.99 11.52
C LEU A 49 2.35 -10.60 11.77
N THR A 50 2.99 -9.54 11.27
CA THR A 50 2.49 -8.17 11.43
C THR A 50 1.16 -7.97 10.72
N ILE A 51 1.03 -8.40 9.45
CA ILE A 51 -0.23 -8.24 8.71
C ILE A 51 -1.37 -9.03 9.35
N LYS A 52 -1.10 -10.24 9.87
CA LYS A 52 -2.11 -11.04 10.60
C LYS A 52 -2.58 -10.33 11.86
N ARG A 53 -1.69 -9.66 12.60
CA ARG A 53 -2.07 -8.87 13.79
C ARG A 53 -2.99 -7.71 13.43
N ILE A 54 -2.64 -6.95 12.39
CA ILE A 54 -3.45 -5.81 11.93
C ILE A 54 -4.82 -6.30 11.45
N LEU A 55 -4.86 -7.34 10.62
CA LEU A 55 -6.12 -7.94 10.15
C LEU A 55 -6.98 -8.42 11.31
N LYS A 56 -6.39 -9.07 12.33
CA LYS A 56 -7.14 -9.51 13.51
C LYS A 56 -7.82 -8.35 14.23
N VAL A 57 -7.12 -7.22 14.41
CA VAL A 57 -7.69 -6.02 15.03
C VAL A 57 -8.82 -5.45 14.17
N LEU A 58 -8.59 -5.26 12.88
CA LEU A 58 -9.60 -4.73 11.96
C LEU A 58 -10.85 -5.62 11.86
N CYS A 59 -10.66 -6.94 11.93
CA CYS A 59 -11.77 -7.89 11.94
C CYS A 59 -12.63 -7.81 13.20
N ILE A 60 -12.04 -7.42 14.34
CA ILE A 60 -12.75 -7.23 15.61
C ILE A 60 -13.48 -5.88 15.63
N GLU A 61 -12.86 -4.83 15.10
CA GLU A 61 -13.37 -3.45 15.21
C GLU A 61 -14.37 -3.07 14.10
N ALA A 62 -14.17 -3.55 12.86
CA ALA A 62 -14.93 -3.09 11.70
C ALA A 62 -15.87 -4.15 11.14
N ALA A 63 -15.32 -5.22 10.56
CA ALA A 63 -16.12 -6.31 9.99
C ALA A 63 -15.34 -7.63 10.00
N PRO A 64 -16.01 -8.76 10.28
CA PRO A 64 -15.34 -10.06 10.43
C PRO A 64 -14.72 -10.59 9.13
N GLU A 65 -15.14 -10.11 7.96
CA GLU A 65 -14.57 -10.53 6.68
C GLU A 65 -13.19 -9.93 6.46
N TRP A 66 -12.15 -10.73 6.75
CA TRP A 66 -10.75 -10.33 6.61
C TRP A 66 -10.40 -9.85 5.19
N GLU A 67 -11.02 -10.42 4.16
CA GLU A 67 -10.81 -10.07 2.75
C GLU A 67 -11.08 -8.60 2.47
N LYS A 68 -12.15 -8.05 3.09
CA LYS A 68 -12.50 -6.63 2.96
C LYS A 68 -11.51 -5.72 3.69
N GLN A 69 -10.83 -6.24 4.72
CA GLN A 69 -9.87 -5.50 5.53
C GLN A 69 -8.45 -5.48 4.96
N VAL A 70 -8.14 -6.33 3.96
CA VAL A 70 -6.80 -6.41 3.35
C VAL A 70 -6.33 -5.06 2.84
N SER A 71 -7.18 -4.31 2.14
CA SER A 71 -6.84 -2.99 1.61
C SER A 71 -6.48 -1.99 2.71
N ALA A 72 -7.26 -1.96 3.80
CA ALA A 72 -7.02 -1.10 4.95
C ALA A 72 -5.73 -1.50 5.69
N ALA A 73 -5.51 -2.81 5.91
CA ALA A 73 -4.31 -3.32 6.56
C ALA A 73 -3.04 -2.97 5.77
N LEU A 74 -3.06 -3.17 4.45
CA LEU A 74 -1.94 -2.84 3.58
C LEU A 74 -1.73 -1.32 3.48
N PHE A 75 -2.79 -0.51 3.57
CA PHE A 75 -2.66 0.95 3.64
C PHE A 75 -1.96 1.40 4.92
N ALA A 76 -2.35 0.86 6.08
CA ALA A 76 -1.70 1.13 7.35
C ALA A 76 -0.22 0.75 7.31
N LEU A 77 0.11 -0.46 6.82
CA LEU A 77 1.49 -0.92 6.69
C LEU A 77 2.36 -0.02 5.81
N ARG A 78 1.80 0.60 4.76
CA ARG A 78 2.55 1.48 3.86
C ARG A 78 2.78 2.88 4.42
N THR A 79 1.98 3.29 5.41
CA THR A 79 1.96 4.66 5.96
C THR A 79 2.58 4.77 7.35
N ILE A 80 2.81 3.65 8.03
CA ILE A 80 3.52 3.61 9.31
C ILE A 80 5.04 3.70 9.08
N ARG A 81 5.70 4.54 9.86
CA ARG A 81 7.16 4.66 9.88
C ARG A 81 7.77 3.42 10.51
N HIS A 82 8.66 2.75 9.79
CA HIS A 82 9.40 1.61 10.34
C HIS A 82 10.61 2.08 11.13
N GLU A 83 10.80 1.59 12.36
CA GLU A 83 11.92 1.97 13.22
C GLU A 83 13.29 1.65 12.61
N SER A 84 13.39 0.51 11.90
CA SER A 84 14.65 0.06 11.30
C SER A 84 15.14 0.95 10.16
N THR A 85 14.22 1.58 9.42
CA THR A 85 14.57 2.44 8.28
C THR A 85 14.42 3.92 8.60
N GLY A 86 13.59 4.28 9.58
CA GLY A 86 13.19 5.67 9.81
C GLY A 86 12.33 6.24 8.68
N PHE A 87 11.77 5.42 7.80
CA PHE A 87 10.91 5.86 6.70
C PHE A 87 9.67 4.98 6.60
N THR A 88 8.58 5.53 6.07
CA THR A 88 7.42 4.72 5.68
C THR A 88 7.74 3.96 4.39
N PRO A 89 7.18 2.77 4.17
CA PRO A 89 7.35 2.07 2.90
C PRO A 89 6.87 2.90 1.70
N SER A 90 5.85 3.74 1.87
CA SER A 90 5.38 4.63 0.81
C SER A 90 6.42 5.68 0.40
N GLU A 91 7.16 6.24 1.36
CA GLU A 91 8.26 7.17 1.08
C GLU A 91 9.37 6.49 0.29
N LEU A 92 9.74 5.27 0.66
CA LEU A 92 10.82 4.53 -0.01
C LEU A 92 10.46 4.14 -1.44
N VAL A 93 9.18 3.87 -1.72
CA VAL A 93 8.72 3.43 -3.04
C VAL A 93 8.38 4.61 -3.95
N TYR A 94 7.73 5.66 -3.42
CA TYR A 94 7.18 6.75 -4.22
C TYR A 94 7.86 8.11 -3.99
N GLY A 95 8.78 8.20 -3.04
CA GLY A 95 9.41 9.47 -2.64
C GLY A 95 8.48 10.42 -1.88
N ARG A 96 7.28 9.98 -1.47
CA ARG A 96 6.29 10.79 -0.74
C ARG A 96 5.44 9.95 0.19
N ASN A 97 4.92 10.57 1.25
CA ASN A 97 3.88 9.96 2.08
C ASN A 97 2.53 9.93 1.34
N LEU A 98 1.77 8.87 1.57
CA LEU A 98 0.37 8.80 1.13
C LEU A 98 -0.49 9.74 1.99
N ARG A 99 -1.53 10.35 1.40
CA ARG A 99 -2.56 11.07 2.18
C ARG A 99 -3.35 10.06 3.01
N THR A 100 -3.22 10.16 4.33
CA THR A 100 -3.95 9.37 5.33
C THR A 100 -5.21 10.08 5.78
N PRO A 101 -6.18 9.38 6.39
CA PRO A 101 -7.33 10.02 7.03
C PRO A 101 -6.92 11.12 8.01
N ALA A 102 -5.82 10.93 8.76
CA ALA A 102 -5.29 11.96 9.66
C ALA A 102 -4.83 13.22 8.90
N THR A 103 -4.15 13.07 7.75
CA THR A 103 -3.78 14.23 6.92
C THR A 103 -5.00 14.93 6.35
N LEU A 104 -6.03 14.18 5.94
CA LEU A 104 -7.28 14.77 5.43
C LEU A 104 -8.00 15.59 6.51
N LEU A 105 -8.08 15.04 7.72
CA LEU A 105 -8.67 15.75 8.87
C LEU A 105 -7.88 17.00 9.24
N TYR A 106 -6.55 16.91 9.24
CA TYR A 106 -5.67 18.05 9.50
C TYR A 106 -5.83 19.16 8.45
N GLU A 107 -5.88 18.80 7.17
CA GLU A 107 -6.12 19.74 6.07
C GLU A 107 -7.49 20.40 6.20
N GLN A 108 -8.54 19.64 6.54
CA GLN A 108 -9.88 20.18 6.77
C GLN A 108 -9.92 21.13 7.97
N TRP A 109 -9.19 20.83 9.05
CA TRP A 109 -9.14 21.69 10.23
C TRP A 109 -8.39 23.01 10.01
N ILE A 110 -7.37 23.03 9.16
CA ILE A 110 -6.58 24.24 8.88
C ILE A 110 -7.22 25.10 7.80
N HIS A 111 -7.99 24.50 6.89
CA HIS A 111 -8.72 25.20 5.85
C HIS A 111 -10.25 24.99 5.99
N PRO A 112 -10.87 25.45 7.10
CA PRO A 112 -12.31 25.31 7.29
C PRO A 112 -13.13 26.13 6.27
N GLU A 113 -12.51 27.12 5.62
CA GLU A 113 -13.17 27.98 4.62
C GLU A 113 -13.17 27.40 3.20
N ASP A 114 -12.49 26.26 2.97
CA ASP A 114 -12.57 25.49 1.72
C ASP A 114 -13.70 24.44 1.75
N GLU A 115 -14.64 24.54 2.69
CA GLU A 115 -15.93 23.85 2.61
C GLU A 115 -16.78 24.44 1.47
N GLY A 116 -16.40 24.06 0.25
CA GLY A 116 -17.26 24.10 -0.92
C GLY A 116 -17.15 25.38 -1.73
N ASN A 117 -16.19 25.43 -2.65
CA ASN A 117 -16.57 25.85 -3.99
C ASN A 117 -17.50 24.77 -4.56
N ASN A 118 -18.79 24.89 -4.20
CA ASN A 118 -19.84 24.16 -4.89
C ASN A 118 -19.62 24.40 -6.38
N VAL A 119 -19.64 23.35 -7.20
CA VAL A 119 -19.48 23.48 -8.66
C VAL A 119 -20.44 24.57 -9.20
N VAL A 120 -21.59 24.73 -8.55
CA VAL A 120 -22.56 25.81 -8.78
C VAL A 120 -21.95 27.20 -8.53
N GLU A 121 -21.27 27.44 -7.41
CA GLU A 121 -20.65 28.73 -7.09
C GLU A 121 -19.55 29.08 -8.10
N TYR A 122 -18.72 28.11 -8.47
CA TYR A 122 -17.70 28.29 -9.51
C TYR A 122 -18.33 28.66 -10.87
N VAL A 123 -19.39 27.97 -11.28
CA VAL A 123 -20.11 28.26 -12.53
C VAL A 123 -20.76 29.64 -12.49
N PHE A 124 -21.34 30.04 -11.35
CA PHE A 124 -21.90 31.39 -11.18
C PHE A 124 -20.83 32.48 -11.31
N GLN A 125 -19.70 32.32 -10.63
CA GLN A 125 -18.57 33.25 -10.73
C GLN A 125 -18.04 33.35 -12.17
N LEU A 126 -17.95 32.22 -12.88
CA LEU A 126 -17.52 32.17 -14.27
C LEU A 126 -18.48 32.95 -15.20
N ILE A 127 -19.80 32.74 -15.05
CA ILE A 127 -20.82 33.46 -15.82
C ILE A 127 -20.77 34.96 -15.55
N ILE A 128 -20.63 35.37 -14.29
CA ILE A 128 -20.52 36.78 -13.90
C ILE A 128 -19.29 37.43 -14.56
N ARG A 129 -18.16 36.70 -14.60
CA ARG A 129 -16.91 37.19 -15.17
C ARG A 129 -16.97 37.32 -16.69
N LEU A 130 -17.66 36.39 -17.38
CA LEU A 130 -17.88 36.45 -18.82
C LEU A 130 -18.85 37.56 -19.25
N LYS A 131 -19.79 37.97 -18.38
CA LYS A 131 -20.69 39.10 -18.63
C LYS A 131 -20.10 40.48 -18.36
N LYS A 132 -18.90 40.54 -17.75
CA LYS A 132 -18.16 41.80 -17.49
C LYS A 132 -17.17 42.16 -18.60
N VAL A 133 -17.09 41.35 -19.65
CA VAL A 133 -16.39 41.63 -20.92
C VAL A 133 -17.43 42.05 -21.94
#